data_AF-A0A6A4QRR2-F1
#
_entry.id   AF-A0A6A4QRR2-F1
#
_cell.length_a   1.000
_cell.length_b   1.000
_cell.length_c   1.000
_cell.angle_alpha   90.00
_cell.angle_beta   90.00
_cell.angle_gamma   90.00
#
_symmetry.space_group_name_H-M   'P 1'
#
loop_
_entity.id
_entity.type
_entity.pdbx_description
1 polymer ?
#
loop_
_entity_poly.entity_id
_entity_poly.type
_entity_poly.pdbx_seq_one_letter_code
_entity_poly.pdbx_strand_id
1 'polypeptide(L)'
;MEELGPFRVKNNGKTLKKNKYSWNYAANVLFLESPGGVGFSYSNNSSEYETTGDRKTAAYNYIFLVNWLERFPEYKKRDFYIAGESYAGHFVPQLAQTILHQNKKANNTIINLKGILVCDSIYSLSLKKVHPILLRNWKHIIIFHMLIMP
;
A
#
# COMPACT_ATOMS: atom_id res chain seq x y z
N MET A 1 4.15 -13.90 1.45
CA MET A 1 5.04 -13.94 2.65
C MET A 1 6.52 -14.10 2.26
N GLU A 2 6.94 -13.46 1.16
CA GLU A 2 8.19 -13.81 0.48
C GLU A 2 9.11 -12.60 0.24
N GLU A 3 8.78 -11.46 0.82
CA GLU A 3 9.48 -10.20 0.55
C GLU A 3 9.72 -9.43 1.86
N LEU A 4 9.05 -8.31 2.04
CA LEU A 4 9.32 -7.34 3.09
C LEU A 4 8.59 -7.59 4.42
N GLY A 5 7.71 -8.60 4.47
CA GLY A 5 6.96 -8.99 5.67
C GLY A 5 7.82 -9.56 6.81
N PRO A 6 7.30 -9.56 8.06
CA PRO A 6 8.05 -9.96 9.26
C PRO A 6 8.38 -11.46 9.32
N PHE A 7 7.69 -12.28 8.54
CA PHE A 7 7.84 -13.73 8.53
C PHE A 7 8.02 -14.27 7.12
N ARG A 8 8.75 -15.39 7.03
CA ARG A 8 8.85 -16.24 5.84
C ARG A 8 8.33 -17.63 6.18
N VAL A 9 7.70 -18.29 5.22
CA VAL A 9 7.29 -19.70 5.35
C VAL A 9 8.54 -20.58 5.25
N LYS A 10 8.69 -21.57 6.13
CA LYS A 10 9.75 -22.58 6.03
C LYS A 10 9.37 -23.64 4.99
N ASN A 11 10.35 -24.40 4.49
CA ASN A 11 10.16 -25.42 3.45
C ASN A 11 9.10 -26.49 3.79
N ASN A 12 8.74 -26.65 5.07
CA ASN A 12 7.69 -27.56 5.49
C ASN A 12 6.26 -27.02 5.27
N GLY A 13 6.09 -25.78 4.82
CA GLY A 13 4.79 -25.13 4.58
C GLY A 13 3.97 -24.86 5.85
N LYS A 14 4.42 -25.32 7.02
CA LYS A 14 3.63 -25.35 8.27
C LYS A 14 4.15 -24.41 9.35
N THR A 15 5.36 -23.90 9.20
CA THR A 15 6.02 -23.08 10.23
C THR A 15 6.63 -21.83 9.64
N LEU A 16 6.70 -20.79 10.47
CA LEU A 16 7.24 -19.49 10.11
C LEU A 16 8.66 -19.30 10.66
N LYS A 17 9.49 -18.55 9.95
CA LYS A 17 10.77 -18.01 10.43
C LYS A 17 10.74 -16.49 10.37
N LYS A 18 11.34 -15.81 11.34
CA LYS A 18 11.46 -14.34 11.34
C LYS A 18 12.34 -13.90 10.16
N ASN A 19 11.91 -12.82 9.50
CA ASN A 19 12.67 -12.14 8.47
C ASN A 19 13.56 -11.06 9.11
N LYS A 20 14.88 -11.22 9.04
CA LYS A 20 15.85 -10.26 9.63
C LYS A 20 15.85 -8.90 8.92
N TYR A 21 15.34 -8.83 7.69
CA TYR A 21 15.33 -7.62 6.87
C TYR A 21 13.90 -7.11 6.62
N SER A 22 12.98 -7.38 7.54
CA SER A 22 11.61 -6.91 7.39
C SER A 22 11.51 -5.40 7.53
N TRP A 23 10.67 -4.79 6.69
CA TRP A 23 10.43 -3.35 6.72
C TRP A 23 9.71 -2.91 7.99
N ASN A 24 9.08 -3.83 8.73
CA ASN A 24 8.42 -3.49 9.98
C ASN A 24 9.40 -3.10 11.11
N TYR A 25 10.70 -3.34 10.94
CA TYR A 25 11.73 -2.78 11.82
C TYR A 25 11.95 -1.27 11.63
N ALA A 26 11.66 -0.77 10.44
CA ALA A 26 11.81 0.63 10.09
C ALA A 26 10.48 1.38 10.21
N ALA A 27 9.37 0.82 9.72
CA ALA A 27 8.06 1.48 9.63
C ALA A 27 6.91 0.59 10.09
N ASN A 28 5.70 1.16 10.17
CA ASN A 28 4.47 0.38 10.28
C ASN A 28 4.07 0.00 8.86
N VAL A 29 3.87 -1.29 8.58
CA VAL A 29 3.60 -1.76 7.22
C VAL A 29 2.21 -2.36 7.16
N LEU A 30 1.38 -1.82 6.27
CA LEU A 30 0.04 -2.29 5.97
C LEU A 30 0.07 -2.98 4.61
N PHE A 31 -0.25 -4.28 4.59
CA PHE A 31 -0.39 -5.05 3.35
C PHE A 31 -1.87 -5.07 2.97
N LEU A 32 -2.20 -4.66 1.74
CA LEU A 32 -3.55 -4.76 1.20
C LEU A 32 -3.56 -5.67 -0.03
N GLU A 33 -4.47 -6.64 -0.01
CA GLU A 33 -4.83 -7.44 -1.18
C GLU A 33 -5.99 -6.73 -1.90
N SER A 34 -5.74 -6.32 -3.14
CA SER A 34 -6.67 -5.51 -3.94
C SER A 34 -6.38 -5.72 -5.42
N PRO A 35 -7.39 -5.68 -6.32
CA PRO A 35 -8.82 -5.44 -6.07
C PRO A 35 -9.55 -6.63 -5.41
N GLY A 36 -10.86 -6.48 -5.18
CA GLY A 36 -11.70 -7.61 -4.77
C GLY A 36 -11.57 -8.76 -5.77
N GLY A 37 -11.38 -9.98 -5.26
CA GLY A 37 -11.04 -11.17 -6.04
C GLY A 37 -9.58 -11.62 -5.86
N VAL A 38 -8.72 -10.78 -5.26
CA VAL A 38 -7.31 -11.10 -4.99
C VAL A 38 -7.13 -11.58 -3.55
N GLY A 39 -6.48 -12.75 -3.37
CA GLY A 39 -6.14 -13.29 -2.05
C GLY A 39 -7.39 -13.56 -1.21
N PHE A 40 -7.49 -12.88 -0.07
CA PHE A 40 -8.64 -12.95 0.84
C PHE A 40 -9.69 -11.87 0.60
N SER A 41 -9.43 -10.90 -0.30
CA SER A 41 -10.41 -9.87 -0.66
C SER A 41 -11.44 -10.43 -1.63
N TYR A 42 -12.73 -10.30 -1.32
CA TYR A 42 -13.82 -10.79 -2.17
C TYR A 42 -15.00 -9.81 -2.22
N SER A 43 -15.83 -9.96 -3.26
CA SER A 43 -17.13 -9.33 -3.41
C SER A 43 -18.23 -10.39 -3.48
N ASN A 44 -19.37 -10.09 -2.86
CA ASN A 44 -20.58 -10.91 -2.99
C ASN A 44 -21.26 -10.71 -4.36
N ASN A 45 -20.90 -9.66 -5.10
CA ASN A 45 -21.45 -9.37 -6.41
C ASN A 45 -20.45 -9.79 -7.50
N SER A 46 -20.72 -10.93 -8.17
CA SER A 46 -19.83 -11.48 -9.19
C SER A 46 -19.58 -10.53 -10.37
N SER A 47 -20.54 -9.67 -10.72
CA SER A 47 -20.39 -8.68 -11.79
C SER A 47 -19.33 -7.60 -11.50
N GLU A 48 -18.93 -7.44 -10.23
CA GLU A 48 -17.85 -6.51 -9.88
C GLU A 48 -16.50 -6.96 -10.39
N TYR A 49 -16.28 -8.27 -10.53
CA TYR A 49 -15.04 -8.83 -11.07
C TYR A 49 -14.89 -8.51 -12.56
N GLU A 50 -15.99 -8.49 -13.31
CA GLU A 50 -16.00 -8.19 -14.76
C GLU A 50 -15.75 -6.70 -15.06
N THR A 51 -16.06 -5.82 -14.09
CA THR A 51 -15.94 -4.36 -14.24
C THR A 51 -14.74 -3.79 -13.48
N THR A 52 -13.82 -4.65 -13.05
CA THR A 52 -12.61 -4.24 -12.34
C THR A 52 -11.62 -3.56 -13.28
N GLY A 53 -10.99 -2.48 -12.82
CA GLY A 53 -10.00 -1.72 -13.58
C GLY A 53 -9.32 -0.66 -12.72
N ASP A 54 -8.16 -0.17 -13.16
CA ASP A 54 -7.24 0.64 -12.34
C ASP A 54 -7.92 1.80 -11.59
N ARG A 55 -8.77 2.57 -12.27
CA ARG A 55 -9.48 3.72 -11.67
C ARG A 55 -10.43 3.29 -10.56
N LYS A 56 -11.15 2.18 -10.77
CA LYS A 56 -12.11 1.62 -9.80
C LYS A 56 -11.35 1.08 -8.59
N THR A 57 -10.25 0.36 -8.83
CA THR A 57 -9.32 -0.14 -7.79
C THR A 57 -8.76 1.00 -6.94
N ALA A 58 -8.30 2.10 -7.55
CA ALA A 58 -7.81 3.26 -6.81
C ALA A 58 -8.90 3.90 -5.92
N ALA A 59 -10.14 3.99 -6.42
CA ALA A 59 -11.26 4.50 -5.64
C ALA A 59 -11.60 3.60 -4.44
N TYR A 60 -11.65 2.28 -4.63
CA TYR A 60 -11.89 1.34 -3.54
C TYR A 60 -10.76 1.31 -2.51
N ASN A 61 -9.50 1.37 -2.96
CA ASN A 61 -8.35 1.47 -2.05
C ASN A 61 -8.38 2.76 -1.22
N TYR A 62 -8.80 3.88 -1.81
CA TYR A 62 -9.01 5.12 -1.07
C TYR A 62 -10.10 4.96 0.01
N ILE A 63 -11.26 4.39 -0.34
CA ILE A 63 -12.35 4.15 0.62
C ILE A 63 -11.88 3.23 1.76
N PHE A 64 -11.15 2.16 1.42
CA PHE A 64 -10.54 1.28 2.40
C PHE A 64 -9.63 2.05 3.36
N LEU A 65 -8.73 2.90 2.85
CA LEU A 65 -7.79 3.66 3.69
C LEU A 65 -8.51 4.64 4.62
N VAL A 66 -9.54 5.33 4.15
CA VAL A 66 -10.35 6.23 4.99
C VAL A 66 -11.00 5.44 6.12
N ASN A 67 -11.68 4.33 5.81
CA ASN A 67 -12.33 3.49 6.80
C ASN A 67 -11.34 2.83 7.77
N TRP A 68 -10.16 2.44 7.27
CA TRP A 68 -9.08 1.91 8.09
C TRP A 68 -8.56 2.95 9.08
N LEU A 69 -8.39 4.21 8.66
CA LEU A 69 -8.00 5.31 9.54
C LEU A 69 -9.07 5.71 10.54
N GLU A 70 -10.36 5.53 10.21
CA GLU A 70 -11.43 5.67 11.21
C GLU A 70 -11.38 4.56 12.26
N ARG A 71 -11.04 3.33 11.86
CA ARG A 71 -10.85 2.21 12.79
C ARG A 71 -9.58 2.34 13.63
N PHE A 72 -8.50 2.88 13.06
CA PHE A 72 -7.19 3.04 13.70
C PHE A 72 -6.77 4.53 13.72
N PRO A 73 -7.46 5.36 14.52
CA PRO A 73 -7.30 6.82 14.51
C PRO A 73 -5.89 7.29 14.93
N GLU A 74 -5.13 6.47 15.66
CA GLU A 74 -3.75 6.73 16.07
C GLU A 74 -2.76 6.90 14.90
N TYR A 75 -3.19 6.52 13.69
CA TYR A 75 -2.43 6.64 12.45
C TYR A 75 -2.79 7.86 11.60
N LYS A 76 -3.90 8.59 11.87
CA LYS A 76 -4.39 9.70 11.02
C LYS A 76 -3.37 10.82 10.76
N LYS A 77 -2.52 11.12 11.74
CA LYS A 77 -1.53 12.21 11.65
C LYS A 77 -0.14 11.75 11.19
N ARG A 78 0.05 10.44 11.01
CA ARG A 78 1.36 9.88 10.66
C ARG A 78 1.70 10.14 9.20
N ASP A 79 2.99 10.15 8.90
CA ASP A 79 3.45 10.25 7.53
C ASP A 79 3.11 8.96 6.79
N PHE A 80 2.38 9.10 5.68
CA PHE A 80 1.86 8.00 4.90
C PHE A 80 2.60 7.90 3.56
N TYR A 81 3.03 6.69 3.22
CA TYR A 81 3.71 6.39 1.97
C TYR A 81 3.06 5.17 1.32
N ILE A 82 3.03 5.17 0.00
CA ILE A 82 2.49 4.07 -0.80
C ILE A 82 3.66 3.41 -1.51
N ALA A 83 3.80 2.10 -1.36
CA ALA A 83 4.82 1.30 -2.02
C ALA A 83 4.18 0.21 -2.88
N GLY A 84 4.81 -0.17 -3.97
CA GLY A 84 4.35 -1.28 -4.80
C GLY A 84 5.38 -1.73 -5.81
N GLU A 85 5.18 -2.94 -6.33
CA GLU A 85 6.05 -3.58 -7.30
C GLU A 85 5.26 -4.00 -8.57
N SER A 86 5.95 -4.11 -9.71
CA SER A 86 5.36 -4.60 -10.96
C SER A 86 4.18 -3.73 -11.43
N TYR A 87 3.00 -4.33 -11.64
CA TYR A 87 1.80 -3.61 -12.10
C TYR A 87 1.28 -2.59 -11.06
N ALA A 88 1.76 -2.65 -9.81
CA ALA A 88 1.51 -1.59 -8.84
C ALA A 88 2.07 -0.23 -9.30
N GLY A 89 2.94 -0.18 -10.31
CA GLY A 89 3.31 1.06 -10.98
C GLY A 89 2.14 1.81 -11.62
N HIS A 90 1.04 1.14 -11.94
CA HIS A 90 -0.22 1.79 -12.33
C HIS A 90 -1.04 2.23 -11.11
N PHE A 91 -1.20 1.33 -10.14
CA PHE A 91 -2.09 1.54 -9.02
C PHE A 91 -1.57 2.57 -8.00
N VAL A 92 -0.26 2.59 -7.72
CA VAL A 92 0.36 3.47 -6.72
C VAL A 92 0.20 4.95 -7.09
N PRO A 93 0.56 5.40 -8.32
CA PRO A 93 0.35 6.79 -8.71
C PRO A 93 -1.13 7.18 -8.78
N GLN A 94 -2.01 6.28 -9.25
CA GLN A 94 -3.44 6.56 -9.35
C GLN A 94 -4.10 6.72 -7.96
N LEU A 95 -3.72 5.87 -7.00
CA LEU A 95 -4.14 6.01 -5.61
C LEU A 95 -3.61 7.30 -4.99
N ALA A 96 -2.33 7.63 -5.20
CA ALA A 96 -1.73 8.88 -4.73
C ALA A 96 -2.49 10.10 -5.28
N GLN A 97 -2.81 10.10 -6.58
CA GLN A 97 -3.60 11.15 -7.20
C GLN A 97 -5.00 11.26 -6.58
N THR A 98 -5.65 10.12 -6.34
CA THR A 98 -6.97 10.06 -5.70
C THR A 98 -6.94 10.68 -4.29
N ILE A 99 -5.92 10.35 -3.49
CA ILE A 99 -5.74 10.93 -2.14
C ILE A 99 -5.58 12.44 -2.21
N LEU A 100 -4.69 12.94 -3.07
CA LEU A 100 -4.44 14.38 -3.20
C LEU A 100 -5.70 15.13 -3.66
N HIS A 101 -6.44 14.54 -4.60
CA HIS A 101 -7.70 15.11 -5.08
C HIS A 101 -8.74 15.22 -3.95
N GLN A 102 -8.91 14.16 -3.16
CA GLN A 102 -9.90 14.12 -2.09
C GLN A 102 -9.52 15.04 -0.92
N ASN A 103 -8.23 15.10 -0.54
CA ASN A 103 -7.74 16.08 0.44
C ASN A 103 -8.05 17.52 -0.01
N LYS A 104 -7.78 17.85 -1.29
CA LYS A 104 -8.10 19.17 -1.85
C LYS A 104 -9.60 19.45 -1.82
N LYS A 105 -10.43 18.48 -2.21
CA LYS A 105 -11.89 18.61 -2.22
C LYS A 105 -12.46 18.83 -0.82
N ALA A 106 -11.89 18.17 0.20
CA ALA A 106 -12.30 18.32 1.59
C ALA A 106 -11.75 19.59 2.26
N ASN A 107 -10.86 20.35 1.60
CA ASN A 107 -10.10 21.44 2.18
C ASN A 107 -9.40 21.04 3.51
N ASN A 108 -8.98 19.78 3.61
CA ASN A 108 -8.38 19.20 4.81
C ASN A 108 -7.48 18.01 4.43
N THR A 109 -6.48 17.71 5.26
CA THR A 109 -5.62 16.54 5.07
C THR A 109 -6.26 15.32 5.74
N ILE A 110 -6.96 14.51 4.95
CA ILE A 110 -7.56 13.24 5.42
C ILE A 110 -6.46 12.19 5.56
N ILE A 111 -5.61 12.06 4.54
CA ILE A 111 -4.44 11.17 4.54
C ILE A 111 -3.19 12.03 4.30
N ASN A 112 -2.25 12.00 5.23
CA ASN A 112 -1.00 12.76 5.16
C ASN A 112 0.04 12.06 4.26
N LEU A 113 -0.26 11.99 2.97
CA LEU A 113 0.60 11.38 1.95
C LEU A 113 1.88 12.22 1.76
N LYS A 114 3.04 11.61 1.98
CA LYS A 114 4.37 12.24 1.82
C LYS A 114 5.11 11.80 0.57
N GLY A 115 4.85 10.60 0.07
CA GLY A 115 5.53 10.09 -1.11
C GLY A 115 5.06 8.72 -1.55
N ILE A 116 5.59 8.30 -2.69
CA ILE A 116 5.37 6.98 -3.27
C ILE A 116 6.70 6.30 -3.57
N LEU A 117 6.71 4.97 -3.52
CA LEU A 117 7.81 4.12 -3.94
C LEU A 117 7.26 3.10 -4.95
N VAL A 118 7.83 3.08 -6.14
CA VAL A 118 7.48 2.10 -7.18
C VAL A 118 8.76 1.41 -7.61
N CYS A 119 8.78 0.09 -7.53
CA CYS A 119 9.92 -0.74 -7.92
C CYS A 119 9.51 -1.68 -9.06
N ASP A 120 10.46 -1.97 -9.96
CA ASP A 120 10.30 -2.89 -11.09
C ASP A 120 8.98 -2.75 -11.87
N SER A 121 8.54 -1.52 -12.09
CA SER A 121 7.32 -1.24 -12.84
C SER A 121 7.58 -1.23 -14.35
N ILE A 122 6.53 -1.55 -15.13
CA ILE A 122 6.54 -1.47 -16.61
C ILE A 122 6.88 -0.05 -17.10
N TYR A 123 6.69 0.98 -16.26
CA TYR A 123 7.26 2.31 -16.45
C TYR A 123 8.59 2.45 -15.69
N SER A 124 9.63 2.87 -16.41
CA SER A 124 10.95 3.22 -15.85
C SER A 124 10.86 4.11 -14.58
N LEU A 125 11.72 3.82 -13.61
CA LEU A 125 11.77 4.37 -12.25
C LEU A 125 11.61 5.92 -12.21
N SER A 126 10.56 6.43 -11.56
CA SER A 126 10.45 7.87 -11.20
C SER A 126 10.64 8.05 -9.69
N LEU A 127 11.89 8.21 -9.26
CA LEU A 127 12.21 8.67 -7.90
C LEU A 127 11.96 10.18 -7.80
N LYS A 128 10.74 10.60 -7.47
CA LYS A 128 10.52 11.98 -7.03
C LYS A 128 10.91 12.11 -5.54
N LYS A 129 12.21 12.38 -5.34
CA LYS A 129 12.92 12.71 -4.08
C LYS A 129 12.74 11.71 -2.92
N VAL A 130 13.65 10.74 -2.86
CA VAL A 130 14.06 10.13 -1.58
C VAL A 130 15.44 10.70 -1.24
N HIS A 131 15.51 11.57 -0.22
CA HIS A 131 16.80 12.07 0.26
C HIS A 131 17.49 10.95 1.08
N PRO A 132 18.75 10.57 0.80
CA PRO A 132 19.43 9.44 1.46
C PRO A 132 19.59 9.56 2.98
N ILE A 133 19.44 10.77 3.52
CA ILE A 133 19.52 11.09 4.97
C ILE A 133 18.29 10.61 5.76
N LEU A 134 17.20 10.23 5.09
CA LEU A 134 15.92 9.94 5.74
C LEU A 134 15.81 8.54 6.39
N LEU A 135 16.79 7.64 6.23
CA LEU A 135 16.69 6.25 6.70
C LEU A 135 16.66 6.07 8.23
N ARG A 136 16.94 7.13 9.03
CA ARG A 136 17.04 7.01 10.49
C ARG A 136 15.74 7.23 11.29
N ASN A 137 14.67 7.78 10.70
CA ASN A 137 13.47 8.21 11.45
C ASN A 137 12.14 7.56 11.00
N TRP A 138 12.16 6.30 10.55
CA TRP A 138 10.98 5.66 9.92
C TRP A 138 9.89 5.16 10.89
N LYS A 139 10.10 5.22 12.22
CA LYS A 139 9.21 4.58 13.21
C LYS A 139 7.76 5.07 13.18
N HIS A 140 7.51 6.24 12.58
CA HIS A 140 6.18 6.85 12.46
C HIS A 140 5.56 6.71 11.07
N ILE A 141 6.23 6.03 10.15
CA ILE A 141 5.81 5.91 8.76
C ILE A 141 4.82 4.75 8.62
N ILE A 142 3.79 4.93 7.79
CA ILE A 142 2.95 3.83 7.28
C ILE A 142 3.34 3.57 5.84
N ILE A 143 3.68 2.33 5.52
CA ILE A 143 3.91 1.88 4.14
C ILE A 143 2.75 0.98 3.76
N PHE A 144 1.97 1.42 2.79
CA PHE A 144 0.96 0.60 2.15
C PHE A 144 1.61 -0.18 1.01
N HIS A 145 1.67 -1.51 1.11
CA HIS A 145 2.17 -2.37 0.03
C HIS A 145 1.05 -3.19 -0.59
N MET A 146 0.99 -3.16 -1.91
CA MET A 146 -0.07 -3.76 -2.70
C MET A 146 0.50 -4.98 -3.40
N LEU A 147 0.08 -6.15 -2.94
CA LEU A 147 0.49 -7.42 -3.52
C LEU A 147 -0.44 -7.74 -4.69
N ILE A 148 0.14 -7.85 -5.89
CA ILE A 148 -0.56 -8.40 -7.05
C ILE A 148 -0.01 -9.81 -7.20
N MET A 149 -0.81 -10.81 -6.84
CA MET A 149 -0.45 -12.19 -7.13
C MET A 149 -0.79 -12.49 -8.60
N PRO A 150 0.08 -13.18 -9.35
CA PRO A 150 -0.18 -13.58 -10.73
C PRO A 150 -1.35 -14.57 -10.84
#